data_AF-A0A954L5K8-F1
#
_entry.id   AF-A0A954L5K8-F1
#
_cell.length_a   1.000
_cell.length_b   1.000
_cell.length_c   1.000
_cell.angle_alpha   90.00
_cell.angle_beta   90.00
_cell.angle_gamma   90.00
#
_symmetry.space_group_name_H-M   'P 1'
#
loop_
_entity.id
_entity.type
_entity.pdbx_description
1 polymer ?
#
loop_
_entity_poly.entity_id
_entity_poly.type
_entity_poly.pdbx_seq_one_letter_code
_entity_poly.pdbx_strand_id
1 'polypeptide(L)'
;RCNNFDVIDLGVMVPAEKILQTAKEQGAQIIGLSGLITPSLEEMVHVAREMQRQGYTVPLLIGGATTSSKHTSVKIAPKYEQPVVHVKDASLSVPVVEKLLDAGLREQFAGQNRDVQERDRRSFAGQQQRKLVPYEEALARRFQTDWNEVDIPRPAFLGTRTIEPDLATLRDYIDWSPFFMTWELKGKYPRIFEDPQVGGEAQKLYDDANRLLDRIIAEKLLDARGVYGFWRAQSVGDDIELQPAPAAPTGSLNRDAETRFREYLAAKKQSLSRERQTVLNAVLKQASQFTVDTVVDACGYKAGKPRVPASAVNRVLSLLEESEVVHRLSGANGDAVYSIVTQRGESQLSIPDPQLSTVFPMLRQQWEREGQTEFRSLADYIAPAESGRQDYLGAFAVTAGIGCDELAAQFDADHDEYNSIMTKALADRLAEAFAEYLHKLVRTEHCKFEPADALTNEQLIAEEYRGIRPAFGYPACPDHTPKARLWELLNAEQATGIKLTESYAMWPAASVSGLYFAHPQARYFAVNLVTRDQVESYAKRMGITLAEAERWLAPNLGYDA
;
A
#
# COMPACT_ATOMS: atom_id res chain seq x y z
N ARG A 1 0.16 16.41 -30.78
CA ARG A 1 0.10 15.80 -32.13
C ARG A 1 -1.09 16.33 -32.95
N CYS A 2 -2.33 16.26 -32.44
CA CYS A 2 -3.53 16.71 -33.19
C CYS A 2 -3.56 18.21 -33.59
N ASN A 3 -2.75 19.06 -32.96
CA ASN A 3 -2.67 20.51 -33.25
C ASN A 3 -1.35 20.88 -33.95
N ASN A 4 -0.83 19.98 -34.78
CA ASN A 4 0.38 20.20 -35.59
C ASN A 4 1.67 20.50 -34.78
N PHE A 5 1.72 20.03 -33.53
CA PHE A 5 2.94 20.00 -32.72
C PHE A 5 3.63 18.66 -32.86
N ASP A 6 4.94 18.69 -33.06
CA ASP A 6 5.81 17.53 -32.88
C ASP A 6 6.00 17.29 -31.38
N VAL A 7 5.76 16.04 -30.94
CA VAL A 7 5.76 15.65 -29.53
C VAL A 7 6.66 14.44 -29.36
N ILE A 8 7.79 14.68 -28.70
CA ILE A 8 8.78 13.68 -28.34
C ILE A 8 8.47 13.20 -26.93
N ASP A 9 7.80 12.06 -26.83
CA ASP A 9 7.55 11.40 -25.54
C ASP A 9 8.78 10.59 -25.13
N LEU A 10 9.37 10.92 -23.98
CA LEU A 10 10.55 10.24 -23.44
C LEU A 10 10.18 9.06 -22.53
N GLY A 11 8.89 8.85 -22.27
CA GLY A 11 8.36 7.83 -21.38
C GLY A 11 8.35 8.25 -19.91
N VAL A 12 8.36 7.25 -19.03
CA VAL A 12 8.31 7.44 -17.56
C VAL A 12 9.68 7.19 -16.93
N MET A 13 9.88 7.71 -15.72
CA MET A 13 11.14 7.58 -14.95
C MET A 13 12.38 8.10 -15.71
N VAL A 14 12.21 9.19 -16.45
CA VAL A 14 13.27 9.78 -17.28
C VAL A 14 14.14 10.72 -16.43
N PRO A 15 15.47 10.52 -16.35
CA PRO A 15 16.35 11.42 -15.60
C PRO A 15 16.36 12.85 -16.17
N ALA A 16 16.50 13.85 -15.29
CA ALA A 16 16.58 15.25 -15.68
C ALA A 16 17.64 15.50 -16.77
N GLU A 17 18.82 14.89 -16.65
CA GLU A 17 19.89 14.98 -17.65
C GLU A 17 19.42 14.55 -19.04
N LYS A 18 18.72 13.40 -19.14
CA LYS A 18 18.21 12.89 -20.41
C LYS A 18 17.13 13.80 -20.98
N ILE A 19 16.20 14.32 -20.15
CA ILE A 19 15.17 15.28 -20.59
C ILE A 19 15.83 16.49 -21.24
N LEU A 20 16.80 17.08 -20.55
CA LEU A 20 17.47 18.29 -21.01
C LEU A 20 18.35 18.04 -22.23
N GLN A 21 19.14 16.96 -22.22
CA GLN A 21 19.96 16.57 -23.36
C GLN A 21 19.11 16.36 -24.62
N THR A 22 18.02 15.58 -24.53
CA THR A 22 17.15 15.36 -25.68
C THR A 22 16.46 16.64 -26.12
N ALA A 23 16.00 17.50 -25.21
CA ALA A 23 15.43 18.79 -25.57
C ALA A 23 16.42 19.67 -26.36
N LYS A 24 17.70 19.65 -26.00
CA LYS A 24 18.75 20.36 -26.73
C LYS A 24 19.05 19.75 -28.08
N GLU A 25 19.22 18.43 -28.15
CA GLU A 25 19.52 17.70 -29.38
C GLU A 25 18.42 17.84 -30.44
N GLN A 26 17.16 17.84 -29.99
CA GLN A 26 15.98 17.91 -30.85
C GLN A 26 15.50 19.35 -31.11
N GLY A 27 16.17 20.35 -30.53
CA GLY A 27 15.78 21.75 -30.66
C GLY A 27 14.36 22.03 -30.13
N ALA A 28 13.97 21.35 -29.04
CA ALA A 28 12.65 21.48 -28.45
C ALA A 28 12.38 22.93 -28.02
N GLN A 29 11.18 23.42 -28.33
CA GLN A 29 10.79 24.81 -28.05
C GLN A 29 10.13 24.97 -26.67
N ILE A 30 9.70 23.86 -26.08
CA ILE A 30 9.02 23.74 -24.78
C ILE A 30 9.43 22.41 -24.17
N ILE A 31 9.63 22.37 -22.84
CA ILE A 31 9.76 21.13 -22.07
C ILE A 31 8.50 20.96 -21.20
N GLY A 32 7.91 19.76 -21.22
CA GLY A 32 6.77 19.39 -20.37
C GLY A 32 7.14 18.30 -19.38
N LEU A 33 6.73 18.44 -18.11
CA LEU A 33 6.92 17.44 -17.06
C LEU A 33 5.56 16.96 -16.52
N SER A 34 5.44 15.65 -16.34
CA SER A 34 4.27 14.99 -15.75
C SER A 34 4.64 14.27 -14.45
N GLY A 35 3.80 14.38 -13.42
CA GLY A 35 4.02 13.76 -12.11
C GLY A 35 2.75 13.13 -11.53
N LEU A 36 2.85 11.90 -11.03
CA LEU A 36 1.73 11.14 -10.46
C LEU A 36 1.74 11.11 -8.93
N ILE A 37 2.93 11.09 -8.32
CA ILE A 37 3.11 10.94 -6.86
C ILE A 37 3.79 12.18 -6.27
N THR A 38 3.68 12.40 -4.97
CA THR A 38 4.22 13.61 -4.33
C THR A 38 5.74 13.74 -4.47
N PRO A 39 6.56 12.66 -4.47
CA PRO A 39 7.99 12.76 -4.77
C PRO A 39 8.32 13.36 -6.14
N SER A 40 7.44 13.22 -7.13
CA SER A 40 7.65 13.79 -8.47
C SER A 40 7.72 15.32 -8.45
N LEU A 41 7.15 15.97 -7.42
CA LEU A 41 7.19 17.42 -7.28
C LEU A 41 8.61 17.94 -7.01
N GLU A 42 9.40 17.21 -6.22
CA GLU A 42 10.80 17.56 -5.97
C GLU A 42 11.66 17.37 -7.24
N GLU A 43 11.37 16.33 -8.02
CA GLU A 43 12.04 16.13 -9.33
C GLU A 43 11.73 17.29 -10.29
N MET A 44 10.50 17.80 -10.32
CA MET A 44 10.16 18.98 -11.12
C MET A 44 10.90 20.25 -10.66
N VAL A 45 11.05 20.44 -9.35
CA VAL A 45 11.88 21.51 -8.79
C VAL A 45 13.35 21.35 -9.21
N HIS A 46 13.87 20.11 -9.17
CA HIS A 46 15.23 19.79 -9.61
C HIS A 46 15.44 20.11 -11.10
N VAL A 47 14.53 19.68 -11.98
CA VAL A 47 14.59 19.99 -13.42
C VAL A 47 14.57 21.49 -13.65
N ALA A 48 13.70 22.25 -12.98
CA ALA A 48 13.66 23.72 -13.12
C ALA A 48 14.99 24.38 -12.71
N ARG A 49 15.60 23.95 -11.59
CA ARG A 49 16.94 24.43 -11.18
C ARG A 49 18.01 24.09 -12.22
N GLU A 50 17.95 22.90 -12.78
CA GLU A 50 18.92 22.42 -13.75
C GLU A 50 18.78 23.13 -15.10
N MET A 51 17.55 23.42 -15.53
CA MET A 51 17.25 24.28 -16.68
C MET A 51 17.87 25.67 -16.49
N GLN A 52 17.72 26.28 -15.31
CA GLN A 52 18.36 27.56 -15.01
C GLN A 52 19.88 27.44 -15.03
N ARG A 53 20.44 26.42 -14.38
CA ARG A 53 21.89 26.20 -14.26
C ARG A 53 22.57 26.03 -15.62
N GLN A 54 21.91 25.34 -16.54
CA GLN A 54 22.41 25.09 -17.90
C GLN A 54 22.04 26.20 -18.90
N GLY A 55 21.31 27.24 -18.48
CA GLY A 55 20.97 28.39 -19.32
C GLY A 55 19.90 28.11 -20.38
N TYR A 56 18.95 27.22 -20.11
CA TYR A 56 17.79 27.03 -20.99
C TYR A 56 16.94 28.31 -21.04
N THR A 57 16.35 28.58 -22.20
CA THR A 57 15.48 29.76 -22.45
C THR A 57 14.05 29.37 -22.85
N VAL A 58 13.78 28.07 -22.97
CA VAL A 58 12.49 27.52 -23.37
C VAL A 58 11.53 27.49 -22.18
N PRO A 59 10.21 27.68 -22.38
CA PRO A 59 9.21 27.53 -21.32
C PRO A 59 9.17 26.11 -20.74
N LEU A 60 8.74 26.02 -19.48
CA LEU A 60 8.53 24.77 -18.75
C LEU A 60 7.04 24.59 -18.43
N LEU A 61 6.44 23.50 -18.90
CA LEU A 61 5.07 23.11 -18.56
C LEU A 61 5.08 22.06 -17.45
N ILE A 62 4.22 22.25 -16.45
CA ILE A 62 4.06 21.36 -15.32
C ILE A 62 2.62 20.82 -15.32
N GLY A 63 2.46 19.50 -15.27
CA GLY A 63 1.16 18.84 -15.18
C GLY A 63 1.23 17.49 -14.47
N GLY A 64 0.08 16.84 -14.34
CA GLY A 64 -0.06 15.53 -13.67
C GLY A 64 -0.80 15.61 -12.33
N ALA A 65 -1.19 14.44 -11.81
CA ALA A 65 -2.14 14.30 -10.71
C ALA A 65 -1.74 15.02 -9.41
N THR A 66 -0.45 15.06 -9.09
CA THR A 66 0.04 15.72 -7.85
C THR A 66 0.40 17.18 -8.04
N THR A 67 0.37 17.68 -9.27
CA THR A 67 0.71 19.07 -9.55
C THR A 67 -0.46 20.01 -9.26
N SER A 68 -0.14 21.26 -8.94
CA SER A 68 -1.14 22.31 -8.79
C SER A 68 -0.56 23.66 -9.19
N SER A 69 -1.44 24.61 -9.54
CA SER A 69 -1.06 26.01 -9.76
C SER A 69 -0.27 26.52 -8.56
N LYS A 70 -0.81 26.33 -7.36
CA LYS A 70 -0.20 26.83 -6.12
C LYS A 70 1.19 26.25 -5.86
N HIS A 71 1.36 24.92 -5.96
CA HIS A 71 2.69 24.31 -5.78
C HIS A 71 3.69 24.84 -6.82
N THR A 72 3.27 24.90 -8.08
CA THR A 72 4.11 25.41 -9.18
C THR A 72 4.55 26.85 -8.91
N SER A 73 3.62 27.72 -8.51
CA SER A 73 3.87 29.13 -8.18
C SER A 73 4.84 29.36 -7.02
N VAL A 74 4.80 28.47 -6.01
CA VAL A 74 5.53 28.63 -4.74
C VAL A 74 6.88 27.92 -4.76
N LYS A 75 6.98 26.72 -5.34
CA LYS A 75 8.16 25.85 -5.20
C LYS A 75 8.95 25.69 -6.50
N ILE A 76 8.29 25.64 -7.66
CA ILE A 76 8.95 25.36 -8.96
C ILE A 76 9.33 26.65 -9.68
N ALA A 77 8.35 27.53 -9.94
CA ALA A 77 8.54 28.77 -10.71
C ALA A 77 9.69 29.67 -10.19
N PRO A 78 9.92 29.81 -8.86
CA PRO A 78 11.05 30.60 -8.37
C PRO A 78 12.45 30.04 -8.69
N LYS A 79 12.54 28.83 -9.28
CA LYS A 79 13.82 28.18 -9.62
C LYS A 79 14.25 28.37 -11.07
N TYR A 80 13.42 28.99 -11.90
CA TYR A 80 13.69 29.17 -13.32
C TYR A 80 13.12 30.51 -13.82
N GLU A 81 13.93 31.30 -14.52
CA GLU A 81 13.57 32.67 -14.92
C GLU A 81 12.58 32.75 -16.09
N GLN A 82 12.52 31.70 -16.92
CA GLN A 82 11.59 31.64 -18.05
C GLN A 82 10.18 31.21 -17.61
N PRO A 83 9.16 31.34 -18.47
CA PRO A 83 7.80 30.97 -18.10
C PRO A 83 7.69 29.51 -17.62
N VAL A 84 7.31 29.34 -16.36
CA VAL A 84 6.89 28.06 -15.77
C VAL A 84 5.37 28.08 -15.66
N VAL A 85 4.68 27.20 -16.36
CA VAL A 85 3.21 27.23 -16.48
C VAL A 85 2.63 25.90 -16.01
N HIS A 86 1.74 25.96 -15.03
CA HIS A 86 0.95 24.80 -14.63
C HIS A 86 -0.23 24.64 -15.59
N VAL A 87 -0.40 23.43 -16.13
CA VAL A 87 -1.53 23.08 -16.99
C VAL A 87 -2.32 21.96 -16.31
N LYS A 88 -3.62 22.20 -16.14
CA LYS A 88 -4.50 21.30 -15.36
C LYS A 88 -4.79 19.99 -16.09
N ASP A 89 -5.02 20.05 -17.39
CA ASP A 89 -5.42 18.91 -18.21
C ASP A 89 -4.95 19.10 -19.66
N ALA A 90 -5.03 18.03 -20.46
CA ALA A 90 -4.48 18.03 -21.81
C ALA A 90 -5.23 19.02 -22.72
N SER A 91 -6.55 19.16 -22.55
CA SER A 91 -7.37 20.11 -23.33
C SER A 91 -6.89 21.56 -23.21
N LEU A 92 -6.34 21.94 -22.05
CA LEU A 92 -5.85 23.29 -21.77
C LEU A 92 -4.38 23.50 -22.19
N SER A 93 -3.68 22.43 -22.56
CA SER A 93 -2.26 22.49 -22.94
C SER A 93 -2.04 23.20 -24.27
N VAL A 94 -2.92 22.97 -25.25
CA VAL A 94 -2.80 23.50 -26.62
C VAL A 94 -2.85 25.03 -26.65
N PRO A 95 -3.88 25.70 -26.07
CA PRO A 95 -3.91 27.16 -26.03
C PRO A 95 -2.75 27.78 -25.24
N VAL A 96 -2.18 27.05 -24.28
CA VAL A 96 -1.01 27.50 -23.51
C VAL A 96 0.25 27.45 -24.38
N VAL A 97 0.47 26.33 -25.07
CA VAL A 97 1.61 26.15 -25.98
C VAL A 97 1.58 27.19 -27.11
N GLU A 98 0.42 27.40 -27.75
CA GLU A 98 0.26 28.39 -28.81
C GLU A 98 0.67 29.80 -28.34
N LYS A 99 0.20 30.23 -27.17
CA LYS A 99 0.55 31.53 -26.59
C LYS A 99 2.04 31.65 -26.23
N LEU A 100 2.67 30.55 -25.83
CA LEU A 100 4.09 30.54 -25.45
C LEU A 100 5.04 30.55 -26.66
N LEU A 101 4.57 30.06 -27.81
CA LEU A 101 5.32 30.03 -29.07
C LEU A 101 5.11 31.29 -29.93
N ASP A 102 3.98 31.98 -29.77
CA ASP A 102 3.71 33.24 -30.45
C ASP A 102 4.50 34.40 -29.80
N ALA A 103 5.41 35.03 -30.56
CA ALA A 103 6.26 36.11 -30.05
C ALA A 103 5.49 37.36 -29.61
N GLY A 104 4.32 37.64 -30.18
CA GLY A 104 3.47 38.77 -29.83
C GLY A 104 2.62 38.52 -28.58
N LEU A 105 2.22 37.27 -28.34
CA LEU A 105 1.40 36.89 -27.19
C LEU A 105 2.21 36.43 -25.97
N ARG A 106 3.43 35.92 -26.18
CA ARG A 106 4.25 35.30 -25.13
C ARG A 106 4.49 36.22 -23.94
N GLU A 107 4.90 37.48 -24.17
CA GLU A 107 5.21 38.39 -23.05
C GLU A 107 3.95 38.77 -22.27
N GLN A 108 2.84 39.02 -22.96
CA GLN A 108 1.56 39.29 -22.32
C GLN A 108 1.09 38.09 -21.48
N PHE A 109 1.17 36.88 -22.02
CA PHE A 109 0.79 35.66 -21.33
C PHE A 109 1.71 35.36 -20.14
N ALA A 110 3.03 35.54 -20.30
CA ALA A 110 3.99 35.41 -19.21
C ALA A 110 3.72 36.41 -18.08
N GLY A 111 3.35 37.65 -18.41
CA GLY A 111 2.90 38.66 -17.44
C GLY A 111 1.68 38.20 -16.64
N GLN A 112 0.63 37.74 -17.32
CA GLN A 112 -0.58 37.22 -16.66
C GLN A 112 -0.28 36.00 -15.77
N ASN A 113 0.60 35.11 -16.22
CA ASN A 113 1.03 33.96 -15.44
C ASN A 113 1.79 34.40 -14.17
N ARG A 114 2.69 35.38 -14.27
CA ARG A 114 3.39 35.94 -13.09
C ARG A 114 2.42 36.53 -12.06
N ASP A 115 1.35 37.19 -12.50
CA ASP A 115 0.32 37.74 -11.60
C ASP A 115 -0.44 36.62 -10.85
N VAL A 116 -0.77 35.52 -11.53
CA VAL A 116 -1.37 34.33 -10.91
C VAL A 116 -0.41 33.74 -9.88
N GLN A 117 0.86 33.58 -10.24
CA GLN A 117 1.85 32.99 -9.35
C GLN A 117 2.10 33.86 -8.11
N GLU A 118 2.11 35.19 -8.27
CA GLU A 118 2.26 36.11 -7.15
C GLU A 118 1.05 36.06 -6.20
N ARG A 119 -0.16 35.97 -6.75
CA ARG A 119 -1.37 35.75 -5.96
C ARG A 119 -1.32 34.42 -5.18
N ASP A 120 -0.89 33.35 -5.84
CA ASP A 120 -0.76 32.03 -5.23
C ASP A 120 0.27 32.03 -4.08
N ARG A 121 1.43 32.69 -4.29
CA ARG A 121 2.46 32.86 -3.25
C ARG A 121 1.94 33.62 -2.03
N ARG A 122 1.22 34.73 -2.24
CA ARG A 122 0.58 35.49 -1.15
C ARG A 122 -0.47 34.66 -0.41
N SER A 123 -1.29 33.91 -1.13
CA SER A 123 -2.28 33.00 -0.54
C SER A 123 -1.61 31.91 0.29
N PHE A 124 -0.51 31.34 -0.20
CA PHE A 124 0.25 30.31 0.53
C PHE A 124 0.88 30.85 1.81
N ALA A 125 1.49 32.04 1.77
CA ALA A 125 2.02 32.70 2.96
C ALA A 125 0.94 32.92 4.05
N GLY A 126 -0.30 33.21 3.65
CA GLY A 126 -1.43 33.29 4.58
C GLY A 126 -1.87 31.93 5.17
N GLN A 127 -1.62 30.81 4.47
CA GLN A 127 -1.96 29.46 4.98
C GLN A 127 -1.00 28.97 6.07
N GLN A 128 0.23 29.48 6.13
CA GLN A 128 1.14 29.24 7.26
C GLN A 128 0.61 29.84 8.59
N GLN A 129 -0.46 30.64 8.55
CA GLN A 129 -1.14 31.15 9.76
C GLN A 129 -2.19 30.18 10.33
N ARG A 130 -2.36 28.98 9.76
CA ARG A 130 -3.23 27.96 10.36
C ARG A 130 -2.72 27.62 11.75
N LYS A 131 -3.61 27.63 12.73
CA LYS A 131 -3.27 27.23 14.10
C LYS A 131 -2.93 25.73 14.12
N LEU A 132 -1.66 25.42 14.29
CA LEU A 132 -1.18 24.06 14.54
C LEU A 132 -0.91 23.92 16.05
N VAL A 133 -1.33 22.80 16.63
CA VAL A 133 -1.01 22.47 18.03
C VAL A 133 0.34 21.75 18.11
N PRO A 134 1.10 21.90 19.21
CA PRO A 134 2.30 21.11 19.46
C PRO A 134 2.03 19.60 19.38
N TYR A 135 3.03 18.80 19.01
CA TYR A 135 2.84 17.36 18.80
C TYR A 135 2.38 16.65 20.07
N GLU A 136 2.92 17.04 21.22
CA GLU A 136 2.50 16.52 22.53
C GLU A 136 1.02 16.81 22.84
N GLU A 137 0.51 17.99 22.49
CA GLU A 137 -0.90 18.33 22.67
C GLU A 137 -1.79 17.49 21.75
N ALA A 138 -1.40 17.33 20.47
CA ALA A 138 -2.12 16.48 19.54
C ALA A 138 -2.19 15.03 20.03
N LEU A 139 -1.09 14.51 20.58
CA LEU A 139 -1.02 13.17 21.16
C LEU A 139 -1.93 13.01 22.38
N ALA A 140 -1.96 14.01 23.26
CA ALA A 140 -2.85 14.01 24.44
C ALA A 140 -4.34 14.05 24.06
N ARG A 141 -4.66 14.69 22.94
CA ARG A 141 -6.01 14.79 22.34
C ARG A 141 -6.21 13.78 21.20
N ARG A 142 -5.59 12.61 21.27
CA ARG A 142 -5.77 11.52 20.29
C ARG A 142 -7.20 10.99 20.25
N PHE A 143 -7.57 10.32 19.16
CA PHE A 143 -8.81 9.55 19.13
C PHE A 143 -8.83 8.54 20.28
N GLN A 144 -9.98 8.42 20.95
CA GLN A 144 -10.18 7.50 22.06
C GLN A 144 -11.39 6.61 21.78
N THR A 145 -11.31 5.37 22.23
CA THR A 145 -12.37 4.36 22.19
C THR A 145 -12.23 3.43 23.38
N ASP A 146 -13.30 2.75 23.79
CA ASP A 146 -13.24 1.75 24.85
C ASP A 146 -12.79 0.40 24.29
N TRP A 147 -11.47 0.15 24.36
CA TRP A 147 -10.84 -1.07 23.86
C TRP A 147 -11.37 -2.37 24.49
N ASN A 148 -12.07 -2.31 25.62
CA ASN A 148 -12.70 -3.50 26.20
C ASN A 148 -13.92 -3.94 25.39
N GLU A 149 -14.63 -3.00 24.79
CA GLU A 149 -15.88 -3.21 24.06
C GLU A 149 -15.67 -3.36 22.55
N VAL A 150 -14.53 -2.92 22.01
CA VAL A 150 -14.23 -3.06 20.58
C VAL A 150 -14.21 -4.54 20.20
N ASP A 151 -15.03 -4.90 19.23
CA ASP A 151 -14.97 -6.19 18.54
C ASP A 151 -13.70 -6.22 17.67
N ILE A 152 -12.69 -7.00 18.05
CA ILE A 152 -11.43 -7.11 17.30
C ILE A 152 -11.43 -8.46 16.57
N PRO A 153 -11.60 -8.48 15.24
CA PRO A 153 -11.69 -9.73 14.49
C PRO A 153 -10.32 -10.40 14.42
N ARG A 154 -10.30 -11.70 14.71
CA ARG A 154 -9.10 -12.52 14.55
C ARG A 154 -9.03 -13.04 13.11
N PRO A 155 -7.96 -12.75 12.34
CA PRO A 155 -7.79 -13.28 11.01
C PRO A 155 -7.63 -14.81 11.03
N ALA A 156 -8.13 -15.48 10.00
CA ALA A 156 -8.10 -16.94 9.84
C ALA A 156 -6.67 -17.51 9.71
N PHE A 157 -5.68 -16.67 9.41
CA PHE A 157 -4.26 -17.02 9.33
C PHE A 157 -3.39 -15.82 9.72
N LEU A 158 -2.11 -16.09 9.98
CA LEU A 158 -1.07 -15.06 10.14
C LEU A 158 0.05 -15.31 9.12
N GLY A 159 0.78 -14.26 8.77
CA GLY A 159 1.78 -14.30 7.70
C GLY A 159 1.16 -14.00 6.33
N THR A 160 1.91 -14.28 5.28
CA THR A 160 1.55 -13.91 3.90
C THR A 160 0.89 -15.06 3.13
N ARG A 161 0.07 -14.69 2.14
CA ARG A 161 -0.47 -15.56 1.09
C ARG A 161 -0.46 -14.79 -0.23
N THR A 162 -0.39 -15.54 -1.32
CA THR A 162 -0.54 -15.01 -2.68
C THR A 162 -1.93 -15.31 -3.23
N ILE A 163 -2.36 -14.52 -4.19
CA ILE A 163 -3.64 -14.68 -4.91
C ILE A 163 -3.49 -14.19 -6.34
N GLU A 164 -4.07 -14.96 -7.28
CA GLU A 164 -4.04 -14.71 -8.72
C GLU A 164 -5.47 -14.84 -9.25
N PRO A 165 -6.30 -13.79 -9.14
CA PRO A 165 -7.70 -13.85 -9.53
C PRO A 165 -7.86 -13.78 -11.06
N ASP A 166 -8.89 -14.45 -11.57
CA ASP A 166 -9.30 -14.28 -12.96
C ASP A 166 -9.75 -12.83 -13.22
N LEU A 167 -9.28 -12.21 -14.30
CA LEU A 167 -9.68 -10.86 -14.70
C LEU A 167 -11.19 -10.72 -14.93
N ALA A 168 -11.86 -11.81 -15.32
CA ALA A 168 -13.32 -11.86 -15.43
C ALA A 168 -14.00 -11.62 -14.07
N THR A 169 -13.43 -12.13 -12.97
CA THR A 169 -13.91 -11.85 -11.61
C THR A 169 -13.68 -10.38 -11.25
N LEU A 170 -12.51 -9.84 -11.58
CA LEU A 170 -12.17 -8.44 -11.27
C LEU A 170 -13.05 -7.44 -12.03
N ARG A 171 -13.51 -7.77 -13.23
CA ARG A 171 -14.41 -6.93 -14.04
C ARG A 171 -15.66 -6.51 -13.27
N ASP A 172 -16.21 -7.38 -12.42
CA ASP A 172 -17.42 -7.11 -11.64
C ASP A 172 -17.23 -6.10 -10.50
N TYR A 173 -15.97 -5.78 -10.16
CA TYR A 173 -15.59 -4.84 -9.09
C TYR A 173 -15.04 -3.51 -9.64
N ILE A 174 -15.09 -3.28 -10.95
CA ILE A 174 -14.61 -2.03 -11.55
C ILE A 174 -15.53 -0.86 -11.15
N ASP A 175 -14.94 0.19 -10.57
CA ASP A 175 -15.51 1.54 -10.62
C ASP A 175 -15.15 2.20 -11.95
N TRP A 176 -16.15 2.34 -12.80
CA TRP A 176 -16.04 2.96 -14.12
C TRP A 176 -16.00 4.49 -14.05
N SER A 177 -16.36 5.12 -12.92
CA SER A 177 -16.41 6.58 -12.83
C SER A 177 -15.04 7.22 -13.09
N PRO A 178 -13.93 6.76 -12.48
CA PRO A 178 -12.62 7.32 -12.78
C PRO A 178 -12.10 6.93 -14.17
N PHE A 179 -12.58 5.84 -14.78
CA PHE A 179 -12.28 5.55 -16.20
C PHE A 179 -12.81 6.68 -17.10
N PHE A 180 -14.06 7.10 -16.94
CA PHE A 180 -14.60 8.24 -17.71
C PHE A 180 -13.85 9.55 -17.42
N MET A 181 -13.44 9.77 -16.17
CA MET A 181 -12.63 10.93 -15.80
C MET A 181 -11.28 10.96 -16.53
N THR A 182 -10.62 9.81 -16.70
CA THR A 182 -9.37 9.70 -17.49
C THR A 182 -9.57 10.13 -18.94
N TRP A 183 -10.77 9.92 -19.49
CA TRP A 183 -11.16 10.35 -20.83
C TRP A 183 -11.83 11.74 -20.86
N GLU A 184 -11.67 12.54 -19.79
CA GLU A 184 -12.24 13.88 -19.62
C GLU A 184 -13.78 13.94 -19.71
N LEU A 185 -14.47 12.80 -19.59
CA LEU A 185 -15.93 12.70 -19.55
C LEU A 185 -16.42 12.82 -18.10
N LYS A 186 -17.01 13.98 -17.78
CA LYS A 186 -17.48 14.28 -16.41
C LYS A 186 -18.84 13.63 -16.16
N GLY A 187 -18.88 12.70 -15.22
CA GLY A 187 -20.12 12.09 -14.74
C GLY A 187 -19.83 10.86 -13.88
N LYS A 188 -20.83 10.43 -13.09
CA LYS A 188 -20.73 9.19 -12.30
C LYS A 188 -21.37 8.04 -13.06
N TYR A 189 -20.70 6.90 -13.16
CA TYR A 189 -21.31 5.69 -13.73
C TYR A 189 -22.42 5.14 -12.80
N PRO A 190 -23.51 4.55 -13.33
CA PRO A 190 -23.90 4.51 -14.75
C PRO A 190 -24.66 5.76 -15.23
N ARG A 191 -24.97 6.71 -14.33
CA ARG A 191 -25.76 7.93 -14.66
C ARG A 191 -25.16 8.79 -15.77
N ILE A 192 -23.87 8.71 -16.03
CA ILE A 192 -23.21 9.43 -17.13
C ILE A 192 -23.83 9.10 -18.50
N PHE A 193 -24.41 7.91 -18.69
CA PHE A 193 -25.07 7.53 -19.94
C PHE A 193 -26.37 8.31 -20.20
N GLU A 194 -26.99 8.84 -19.16
CA GLU A 194 -28.20 9.66 -19.25
C GLU A 194 -27.91 11.13 -19.54
N ASP A 195 -26.63 11.53 -19.53
CA ASP A 195 -26.24 12.91 -19.81
C ASP A 195 -26.51 13.28 -21.28
N PRO A 196 -27.27 14.35 -21.55
CA PRO A 196 -27.68 14.69 -22.92
C PRO A 196 -26.53 15.19 -23.80
N GLN A 197 -25.39 15.60 -23.21
CA GLN A 197 -24.23 16.11 -23.94
C GLN A 197 -23.19 15.01 -24.17
N VAL A 198 -22.87 14.23 -23.14
CA VAL A 198 -21.76 13.27 -23.18
C VAL A 198 -22.19 11.81 -23.15
N GLY A 199 -23.45 11.50 -22.85
CA GLY A 199 -23.93 10.12 -22.62
C GLY A 199 -23.73 9.19 -23.82
N GLY A 200 -23.95 9.70 -25.04
CA GLY A 200 -23.74 8.93 -26.27
C GLY A 200 -22.27 8.56 -26.50
N GLU A 201 -21.32 9.47 -26.23
CA GLU A 201 -19.88 9.19 -26.35
C GLU A 201 -19.39 8.33 -25.18
N ALA A 202 -19.91 8.53 -23.97
CA ALA A 202 -19.62 7.67 -22.82
C ALA A 202 -20.05 6.22 -23.09
N GLN A 203 -21.21 6.00 -23.70
CA GLN A 203 -21.65 4.64 -24.06
C GLN A 203 -20.72 3.99 -25.08
N LYS A 204 -20.33 4.69 -26.15
CA LYS A 204 -19.39 4.16 -27.15
C LYS A 204 -18.04 3.81 -26.53
N LEU A 205 -17.49 4.71 -25.72
CA LEU A 205 -16.23 4.50 -25.02
C LEU A 205 -16.31 3.29 -24.09
N TYR A 206 -17.41 3.14 -23.34
CA TYR A 206 -17.66 1.98 -22.49
C TYR A 206 -17.73 0.68 -23.30
N ASP A 207 -18.43 0.68 -24.43
CA ASP A 207 -18.57 -0.49 -25.30
C ASP A 207 -17.21 -0.91 -25.90
N ASP A 208 -16.38 0.06 -26.31
CA ASP A 208 -15.03 -0.18 -26.79
C ASP A 208 -14.12 -0.72 -25.68
N ALA A 209 -14.17 -0.13 -24.48
CA ALA A 209 -13.43 -0.62 -23.32
C ALA A 209 -13.79 -2.08 -23.01
N ASN A 210 -15.08 -2.41 -23.01
CA ASN A 210 -15.54 -3.77 -22.73
C ASN A 210 -15.14 -4.74 -23.85
N ARG A 211 -15.14 -4.32 -25.12
CA ARG A 211 -14.65 -5.16 -26.23
C ARG A 211 -13.15 -5.46 -26.11
N LEU A 212 -12.34 -4.46 -25.75
CA LEU A 212 -10.92 -4.67 -25.51
C LEU A 212 -10.69 -5.53 -24.26
N LEU A 213 -11.47 -5.31 -23.20
CA LEU A 213 -11.41 -6.11 -21.98
C LEU A 213 -11.78 -7.58 -22.24
N ASP A 214 -12.79 -7.85 -23.07
CA ASP A 214 -13.16 -9.20 -23.50
C ASP A 214 -11.99 -9.88 -24.21
N ARG A 215 -11.29 -9.16 -25.09
CA ARG A 215 -10.08 -9.65 -25.77
C ARG A 215 -8.95 -9.92 -24.78
N ILE A 216 -8.67 -8.97 -23.89
CA ILE A 216 -7.65 -9.09 -22.82
C ILE A 216 -7.87 -10.37 -22.01
N ILE A 217 -9.11 -10.63 -21.61
CA ILE A 217 -9.49 -11.81 -20.82
C ILE A 217 -9.37 -13.09 -21.64
N ALA A 218 -9.93 -13.11 -22.86
CA ALA A 218 -9.96 -14.30 -23.71
C ALA A 218 -8.56 -14.75 -24.18
N GLU A 219 -7.71 -13.78 -24.54
CA GLU A 219 -6.35 -14.01 -25.04
C GLU A 219 -5.30 -14.01 -23.91
N LYS A 220 -5.71 -13.74 -22.65
CA LYS A 220 -4.82 -13.64 -21.47
C LYS A 220 -3.67 -12.66 -21.67
N LEU A 221 -3.99 -11.48 -22.19
CA LEU A 221 -3.01 -10.44 -22.52
C LEU A 221 -2.49 -9.71 -21.28
N LEU A 222 -3.26 -9.73 -20.19
CA LEU A 222 -2.84 -9.20 -18.90
C LEU A 222 -3.00 -10.27 -17.80
N ASP A 223 -2.17 -10.16 -16.77
CA ASP A 223 -2.18 -11.05 -15.59
C ASP A 223 -2.36 -10.23 -14.30
N ALA A 224 -3.06 -10.81 -13.32
CA ALA A 224 -3.31 -10.19 -12.03
C ALA A 224 -2.68 -10.99 -10.90
N ARG A 225 -1.82 -10.33 -10.10
CA ARG A 225 -1.12 -10.96 -8.98
C ARG A 225 -1.19 -10.12 -7.74
N GLY A 226 -1.38 -10.78 -6.61
CA GLY A 226 -1.50 -10.15 -5.32
C GLY A 226 -0.78 -10.93 -4.24
N VAL A 227 -0.28 -10.20 -3.25
CA VAL A 227 0.17 -10.74 -1.97
C VAL A 227 -0.51 -9.98 -0.86
N TYR A 228 -0.91 -10.69 0.18
CA TYR A 228 -1.55 -10.11 1.35
C TYR A 228 -1.24 -10.94 2.59
N GLY A 229 -1.40 -10.34 3.76
CA GLY A 229 -1.13 -11.03 4.99
C GLY A 229 -1.69 -10.33 6.21
N PHE A 230 -1.55 -11.00 7.36
CA PHE A 230 -2.00 -10.49 8.65
C PHE A 230 -0.97 -10.75 9.73
N TRP A 231 -0.80 -9.78 10.62
CA TRP A 231 0.12 -9.85 11.74
C TRP A 231 -0.58 -9.41 13.00
N ARG A 232 -0.13 -9.96 14.13
CA ARG A 232 -0.45 -9.42 15.44
C ARG A 232 0.13 -8.01 15.53
N ALA A 233 -0.69 -7.05 15.91
CA ALA A 233 -0.34 -5.66 15.96
C ALA A 233 -0.71 -5.03 17.31
N GLN A 234 0.04 -4.01 17.69
CA GLN A 234 -0.26 -3.12 18.80
C GLN A 234 0.17 -1.70 18.43
N SER A 235 -0.48 -0.68 18.99
CA SER A 235 0.00 0.70 18.86
C SER A 235 0.88 1.08 20.05
N VAL A 236 1.95 1.82 19.77
CA VAL A 236 2.85 2.42 20.76
C VAL A 236 3.04 3.89 20.38
N GLY A 237 2.32 4.78 21.07
CA GLY A 237 2.23 6.19 20.69
C GLY A 237 1.59 6.34 19.30
N ASP A 238 2.37 6.80 18.34
CA ASP A 238 1.98 6.96 16.93
C ASP A 238 2.59 5.90 16.00
N ASP A 239 3.17 4.85 16.57
CA ASP A 239 3.70 3.71 15.83
C ASP A 239 2.73 2.53 15.88
N ILE A 240 2.70 1.76 14.80
CA ILE A 240 2.07 0.43 14.79
C ILE A 240 3.20 -0.61 14.76
N GLU A 241 3.31 -1.40 15.81
CA GLU A 241 4.30 -2.47 15.92
C GLU A 241 3.67 -3.81 15.56
N LEU A 242 4.34 -4.55 14.66
CA LEU A 242 3.93 -5.89 14.26
C LEU A 242 4.84 -6.93 14.89
N GLN A 243 4.23 -7.97 15.45
CA GLN A 243 4.96 -9.16 15.87
C GLN A 243 5.25 -10.03 14.65
N PRO A 244 6.43 -10.68 14.58
CA PRO A 244 6.73 -11.64 13.53
C PRO A 244 5.63 -12.69 13.41
N ALA A 245 5.19 -12.96 12.19
CA ALA A 245 4.27 -14.05 11.95
C ALA A 245 4.98 -15.38 12.30
N PRO A 246 4.28 -16.35 12.93
CA PRO A 246 4.83 -17.68 13.09
C PRO A 246 5.17 -18.25 11.69
N ALA A 247 6.39 -18.76 11.52
CA ALA A 247 6.86 -19.28 10.24
C ALA A 247 5.87 -20.33 9.69
N ALA A 248 5.48 -20.19 8.42
CA ALA A 248 4.68 -21.21 7.74
C ALA A 248 5.48 -22.52 7.66
N PRO A 249 4.89 -23.68 7.97
CA PRO A 249 5.57 -24.95 7.77
C PRO A 249 5.75 -25.20 6.26
N THR A 250 6.99 -25.15 5.79
CA THR A 250 7.36 -25.45 4.41
C THR A 250 7.71 -26.94 4.27
N GLY A 251 6.82 -27.75 3.69
CA GLY A 251 7.15 -29.12 3.29
C GLY A 251 5.97 -30.08 3.14
N SER A 252 5.88 -30.74 1.98
CA SER A 252 5.05 -31.92 1.72
C SER A 252 5.75 -33.19 2.25
N LEU A 253 5.00 -34.06 2.93
CA LEU A 253 5.50 -35.30 3.55
C LEU A 253 5.73 -36.42 2.51
N ASN A 254 6.92 -37.04 2.52
CA ASN A 254 7.19 -38.28 1.80
C ASN A 254 6.81 -39.51 2.67
N ARG A 255 6.06 -40.48 2.10
CA ARG A 255 5.41 -41.61 2.79
C ARG A 255 6.36 -42.55 3.57
N ASP A 256 7.64 -42.59 3.22
CA ASP A 256 8.62 -43.51 3.85
C ASP A 256 9.09 -43.04 5.24
N ALA A 257 9.06 -41.73 5.50
CA ALA A 257 9.47 -41.17 6.80
C ALA A 257 8.43 -41.42 7.90
N GLU A 258 7.14 -41.34 7.54
CA GLU A 258 6.02 -41.64 8.44
C GLU A 258 6.06 -43.09 8.95
N THR A 259 6.56 -44.02 8.11
CA THR A 259 6.65 -45.45 8.43
C THR A 259 7.75 -45.73 9.44
N ARG A 260 8.97 -45.19 9.23
CA ARG A 260 10.10 -45.35 10.17
C ARG A 260 9.85 -44.69 11.53
N PHE A 261 9.18 -43.53 11.53
CA PHE A 261 8.76 -42.86 12.74
C PHE A 261 7.75 -43.69 13.55
N ARG A 262 6.77 -44.30 12.86
CA ARG A 262 5.81 -45.22 13.49
C ARG A 262 6.47 -46.47 14.08
N GLU A 263 7.50 -47.01 13.42
CA GLU A 263 8.26 -48.18 13.92
C GLU A 263 9.07 -47.89 15.19
N TYR A 264 9.76 -46.75 15.24
CA TYR A 264 10.50 -46.32 16.45
C TYR A 264 9.57 -46.10 17.65
N LEU A 265 8.43 -45.44 17.42
CA LEU A 265 7.41 -45.21 18.44
C LEU A 265 6.76 -46.51 18.90
N ALA A 266 6.51 -47.47 17.99
CA ALA A 266 5.97 -48.78 18.33
C ALA A 266 6.91 -49.57 19.25
N ALA A 267 8.22 -49.51 19.02
CA ALA A 267 9.23 -50.17 19.84
C ALA A 267 9.30 -49.59 21.28
N LYS A 268 9.23 -48.25 21.42
CA LYS A 268 9.29 -47.57 22.73
C LYS A 268 7.96 -47.57 23.48
N LYS A 269 6.82 -47.60 22.80
CA LYS A 269 5.49 -47.63 23.43
C LYS A 269 5.33 -48.84 24.36
N GLN A 270 5.95 -49.97 24.05
CA GLN A 270 5.90 -51.19 24.88
C GLN A 270 6.63 -51.05 26.22
N SER A 271 7.65 -50.18 26.32
CA SER A 271 8.42 -49.96 27.56
C SER A 271 7.91 -48.81 28.43
N LEU A 272 6.88 -48.09 27.98
CA LEU A 272 6.32 -46.92 28.68
C LEU A 272 5.11 -47.29 29.55
N SER A 273 4.96 -46.64 30.70
CA SER A 273 3.75 -46.76 31.53
C SER A 273 2.50 -46.26 30.79
N ARG A 274 1.31 -46.76 31.15
CA ARG A 274 0.02 -46.37 30.53
C ARG A 274 -0.20 -44.85 30.52
N GLU A 275 0.25 -44.17 31.56
CA GLU A 275 0.19 -42.70 31.69
C GLU A 275 1.07 -42.01 30.62
N ARG A 276 2.33 -42.44 30.47
CA ARG A 276 3.25 -41.88 29.47
C ARG A 276 2.83 -42.19 28.04
N GLN A 277 2.24 -43.36 27.78
CA GLN A 277 1.68 -43.68 26.48
C GLN A 277 0.51 -42.75 26.10
N THR A 278 -0.29 -42.34 27.09
CA THR A 278 -1.40 -41.39 26.87
C THR A 278 -0.86 -40.03 26.42
N VAL A 279 0.17 -39.52 27.11
CA VAL A 279 0.84 -38.26 26.74
C VAL A 279 1.47 -38.35 25.35
N LEU A 280 2.18 -39.44 25.05
CA LEU A 280 2.81 -39.64 23.75
C LEU A 280 1.79 -39.60 22.61
N ASN A 281 0.64 -40.28 22.75
CA ASN A 281 -0.40 -40.25 21.72
C ASN A 281 -1.04 -38.85 21.61
N ALA A 282 -1.16 -38.10 22.69
CA ALA A 282 -1.69 -36.73 22.66
C ALA A 282 -0.72 -35.77 21.94
N VAL A 283 0.58 -35.88 22.20
CA VAL A 283 1.64 -35.16 21.49
C VAL A 283 1.60 -35.46 19.99
N LEU A 284 1.53 -36.73 19.61
CA LEU A 284 1.50 -37.15 18.19
C LEU A 284 0.23 -36.73 17.44
N LYS A 285 -0.87 -36.44 18.17
CA LYS A 285 -2.11 -35.93 17.58
C LYS A 285 -2.01 -34.42 17.27
N GLN A 286 -1.09 -33.70 17.91
CA GLN A 286 -0.84 -32.30 17.65
C GLN A 286 0.08 -32.17 16.42
N ALA A 287 -0.43 -31.56 15.35
CA ALA A 287 0.10 -31.74 14.00
C ALA A 287 1.41 -30.98 13.68
N SER A 288 1.92 -30.09 14.55
CA SER A 288 3.18 -29.38 14.26
C SER A 288 3.79 -28.65 15.47
N GLN A 289 2.97 -28.01 16.32
CA GLN A 289 3.45 -27.29 17.50
C GLN A 289 2.47 -27.38 18.66
N PHE A 290 2.98 -27.47 19.88
CA PHE A 290 2.17 -27.52 21.09
C PHE A 290 2.94 -27.00 22.31
N THR A 291 2.22 -26.53 23.32
CA THR A 291 2.77 -26.21 24.65
C THR A 291 2.45 -27.33 25.64
N VAL A 292 3.12 -27.35 26.79
CA VAL A 292 2.80 -28.29 27.89
C VAL A 292 1.31 -28.22 28.25
N ASP A 293 0.76 -27.01 28.37
CA ASP A 293 -0.64 -26.81 28.75
C ASP A 293 -1.60 -27.35 27.69
N THR A 294 -1.33 -27.09 26.40
CA THR A 294 -2.18 -27.65 25.33
C THR A 294 -2.18 -29.18 25.30
N VAL A 295 -1.07 -29.83 25.67
CA VAL A 295 -1.00 -31.30 25.77
C VAL A 295 -1.71 -31.81 27.01
N VAL A 296 -1.55 -31.12 28.15
CA VAL A 296 -2.27 -31.42 29.39
C VAL A 296 -3.78 -31.33 29.16
N ASP A 297 -4.24 -30.32 28.44
CA ASP A 297 -5.65 -30.11 28.10
C ASP A 297 -6.14 -31.16 27.09
N ALA A 298 -5.31 -31.52 26.10
CA ALA A 298 -5.63 -32.59 25.15
C ALA A 298 -5.70 -33.98 25.80
N CYS A 299 -4.98 -34.19 26.91
CA CYS A 299 -5.09 -35.38 27.75
C CYS A 299 -6.32 -35.35 28.68
N GLY A 300 -7.13 -34.28 28.61
CA GLY A 300 -8.17 -33.92 29.55
C GLY A 300 -9.34 -34.91 29.72
N TYR A 301 -9.85 -34.91 30.95
CA TYR A 301 -11.17 -35.35 31.43
C TYR A 301 -11.92 -36.42 30.62
N LYS A 302 -11.86 -37.67 31.10
CA LYS A 302 -13.08 -38.49 31.21
C LYS A 302 -13.48 -38.46 32.68
N ALA A 303 -14.74 -38.13 32.96
CA ALA A 303 -15.26 -38.01 34.33
C ALA A 303 -14.76 -39.16 35.22
N GLY A 304 -14.10 -38.83 36.35
CA GLY A 304 -13.63 -39.79 37.34
C GLY A 304 -12.17 -40.27 37.23
N LYS A 305 -11.29 -39.64 36.43
CA LYS A 305 -9.84 -39.94 36.43
C LYS A 305 -8.97 -38.72 36.77
N PRO A 306 -7.85 -38.90 37.51
CA PRO A 306 -6.95 -37.81 37.86
C PRO A 306 -6.22 -37.25 36.62
N ARG A 307 -5.97 -35.93 36.63
CA ARG A 307 -5.24 -35.18 35.60
C ARG A 307 -3.83 -35.77 35.45
N VAL A 308 -3.34 -35.93 34.21
CA VAL A 308 -1.91 -36.19 33.99
C VAL A 308 -1.14 -34.94 34.46
N PRO A 309 -0.25 -35.04 35.46
CA PRO A 309 0.46 -33.88 35.97
C PRO A 309 1.44 -33.35 34.92
N ALA A 310 1.63 -32.02 34.88
CA ALA A 310 2.59 -31.37 33.98
C ALA A 310 4.01 -31.96 34.10
N SER A 311 4.40 -32.45 35.29
CA SER A 311 5.67 -33.13 35.52
C SER A 311 5.81 -34.48 34.79
N ALA A 312 4.70 -35.18 34.52
CA ALA A 312 4.70 -36.39 33.68
C ALA A 312 4.78 -36.02 32.19
N VAL A 313 4.11 -34.94 31.78
CA VAL A 313 4.19 -34.40 30.41
C VAL A 313 5.62 -33.94 30.10
N ASN A 314 6.22 -33.11 30.96
CA ASN A 314 7.60 -32.64 30.81
C ASN A 314 8.61 -33.79 30.67
N ARG A 315 8.47 -34.87 31.45
CA ARG A 315 9.35 -36.05 31.33
C ARG A 315 9.22 -36.77 29.99
N VAL A 316 8.02 -36.83 29.42
CA VAL A 316 7.82 -37.41 28.09
C VAL A 316 8.40 -36.50 27.02
N LEU A 317 8.22 -35.18 27.14
CA LEU A 317 8.77 -34.21 26.21
C LEU A 317 10.30 -34.20 26.21
N SER A 318 10.95 -34.27 27.38
CA SER A 318 12.41 -34.39 27.47
C SER A 318 12.94 -35.67 26.83
N LEU A 319 12.25 -36.81 27.01
CA LEU A 319 12.62 -38.05 26.33
C LEU A 319 12.47 -37.96 24.81
N LEU A 320 11.44 -37.26 24.34
CA LEU A 320 11.23 -37.03 22.92
C LEU A 320 12.27 -36.06 22.35
N GLU A 321 12.70 -35.08 23.14
CA GLU A 321 13.77 -34.12 22.81
C GLU A 321 15.13 -34.82 22.68
N GLU A 322 15.49 -35.69 23.63
CA GLU A 322 16.69 -36.54 23.55
C GLU A 322 16.68 -37.49 22.35
N SER A 323 15.49 -37.88 21.88
CA SER A 323 15.33 -38.73 20.69
C SER A 323 15.25 -37.94 19.38
N GLU A 324 15.44 -36.61 19.43
CA GLU A 324 15.31 -35.71 18.29
C GLU A 324 13.93 -35.76 17.61
N VAL A 325 12.89 -36.19 18.32
CA VAL A 325 11.50 -36.27 17.82
C VAL A 325 10.77 -34.96 18.05
N VAL A 326 11.12 -34.22 19.10
CA VAL A 326 10.62 -32.86 19.32
C VAL A 326 11.78 -31.91 19.60
N HIS A 327 11.68 -30.67 19.16
CA HIS A 327 12.57 -29.60 19.59
C HIS A 327 11.82 -28.67 20.53
N ARG A 328 12.42 -28.38 21.68
CA ARG A 328 11.96 -27.32 22.57
C ARG A 328 12.34 -25.97 21.95
N LEU A 329 11.34 -25.12 21.82
CA LEU A 329 11.41 -23.74 21.35
C LEU A 329 11.11 -22.82 22.54
N SER A 330 11.80 -21.69 22.58
CA SER A 330 11.49 -20.61 23.52
C SER A 330 10.29 -19.83 23.00
N GLY A 331 9.19 -19.83 23.74
CA GLY A 331 8.02 -19.02 23.44
C GLY A 331 8.23 -17.54 23.78
N ALA A 332 7.45 -16.67 23.13
CA ALA A 332 7.56 -15.20 23.24
C ALA A 332 7.42 -14.65 24.67
N ASN A 333 6.81 -15.40 25.59
CA ASN A 333 6.61 -15.01 27.00
C ASN A 333 7.48 -15.81 27.99
N GLY A 334 8.46 -16.58 27.52
CA GLY A 334 9.28 -17.49 28.36
C GLY A 334 8.71 -18.90 28.53
N ASP A 335 7.54 -19.19 27.93
CA ASP A 335 6.93 -20.51 27.94
C ASP A 335 7.65 -21.51 27.02
N ALA A 336 7.66 -22.79 27.38
CA ALA A 336 8.23 -23.86 26.55
C ALA A 336 7.24 -24.29 25.46
N VAL A 337 7.52 -23.94 24.21
CA VAL A 337 6.82 -24.43 23.02
C VAL A 337 7.60 -25.63 22.48
N TYR A 338 6.93 -26.63 21.93
CA TYR A 338 7.58 -27.80 21.34
C TYR A 338 7.13 -27.97 19.90
N SER A 339 8.06 -28.34 19.03
CA SER A 339 7.83 -28.65 17.61
C SER A 339 8.22 -30.09 17.33
N ILE A 340 7.43 -30.85 16.58
CA ILE A 340 7.79 -32.22 16.20
C ILE A 340 8.77 -32.17 15.02
N VAL A 341 9.94 -32.79 15.18
CA VAL A 341 11.01 -32.82 14.18
C VAL A 341 10.67 -33.83 13.10
N THR A 342 10.65 -33.37 11.86
CA THR A 342 10.79 -34.23 10.67
C THR A 342 12.01 -33.71 9.91
N GLN A 343 13.04 -34.54 9.67
CA GLN A 343 14.28 -34.10 9.03
C GLN A 343 14.72 -35.13 7.97
N ARG A 344 15.32 -34.76 6.82
CA ARG A 344 16.12 -33.57 6.53
C ARG A 344 16.26 -33.35 5.01
N GLY A 345 16.29 -32.09 4.61
CA GLY A 345 17.02 -31.58 3.45
C GLY A 345 17.41 -30.16 3.81
N GLU A 346 18.69 -29.80 3.70
CA GLU A 346 19.24 -28.52 4.12
C GLU A 346 18.36 -27.35 3.65
N SER A 347 17.58 -26.82 4.58
CA SER A 347 17.13 -25.45 4.56
C SER A 347 17.87 -24.85 5.72
N GLN A 348 18.65 -23.80 5.49
CA GLN A 348 19.01 -22.91 6.58
C GLN A 348 17.73 -22.69 7.38
N LEU A 349 17.74 -23.09 8.64
CA LEU A 349 16.79 -22.56 9.60
C LEU A 349 17.13 -21.07 9.60
N SER A 350 16.48 -20.29 8.72
CA SER A 350 16.24 -18.91 9.03
C SER A 350 15.30 -18.98 10.22
N ILE A 351 15.89 -19.12 11.42
CA ILE A 351 15.31 -18.49 12.58
C ILE A 351 15.13 -17.05 12.09
N PRO A 352 13.89 -16.56 11.85
CA PRO A 352 13.72 -15.14 11.61
C PRO A 352 14.42 -14.49 12.78
N ASP A 353 15.38 -13.61 12.48
CA ASP A 353 16.15 -12.92 13.50
C ASP A 353 15.19 -12.51 14.63
N PRO A 354 15.43 -12.89 15.90
CA PRO A 354 14.62 -12.42 17.03
C PRO A 354 14.62 -10.89 17.17
N GLN A 355 15.35 -10.19 16.31
CA GLN A 355 15.39 -8.74 16.22
C GLN A 355 14.76 -8.29 14.91
N LEU A 356 13.46 -7.97 14.96
CA LEU A 356 12.86 -6.68 14.57
C LEU A 356 11.37 -6.90 14.35
N SER A 357 10.55 -6.39 15.28
CA SER A 357 9.16 -6.08 14.98
C SER A 357 9.13 -5.14 13.78
N THR A 358 8.31 -5.42 12.77
CA THR A 358 8.08 -4.41 11.72
C THR A 358 7.29 -3.29 12.35
N VAL A 359 7.85 -2.08 12.34
CA VAL A 359 7.17 -0.89 12.86
C VAL A 359 6.73 -0.02 11.70
N PHE A 360 5.49 0.47 11.73
CA PHE A 360 4.99 1.51 10.83
C PHE A 360 4.76 2.80 11.61
N PRO A 361 5.70 3.75 11.55
CA PRO A 361 5.49 5.08 12.10
C PRO A 361 4.40 5.82 11.33
N MET A 362 3.40 6.29 12.07
CA MET A 362 2.29 7.08 11.55
C MET A 362 2.44 8.55 11.94
N LEU A 363 1.83 9.41 11.13
CA LEU A 363 1.69 10.84 11.39
C LEU A 363 0.32 11.12 12.00
N ARG A 364 0.29 12.17 12.82
CA ARG A 364 -0.88 12.68 13.52
C ARG A 364 -1.27 14.07 12.99
N GLN A 365 -2.58 14.30 12.90
CA GLN A 365 -3.12 15.63 12.62
C GLN A 365 -2.64 16.65 13.65
N GLN A 366 -2.28 17.87 13.21
CA GLN A 366 -1.95 18.96 14.12
C GLN A 366 -2.70 20.26 13.81
N TRP A 367 -3.39 20.33 12.67
CA TRP A 367 -4.20 21.48 12.34
C TRP A 367 -5.45 21.52 13.21
N GLU A 368 -5.58 22.55 14.05
CA GLU A 368 -6.77 22.79 14.85
C GLU A 368 -7.83 23.53 14.02
N ARG A 369 -8.89 22.81 13.66
CA ARG A 369 -10.08 23.38 13.03
C ARG A 369 -11.09 23.82 14.09
N GLU A 370 -12.00 24.71 13.71
CA GLU A 370 -13.10 25.12 14.58
C GLU A 370 -13.93 23.90 15.02
N GLY A 371 -14.12 23.76 16.33
CA GLY A 371 -14.84 22.63 16.93
C GLY A 371 -14.08 21.30 16.95
N GLN A 372 -12.82 21.26 16.51
CA GLN A 372 -12.03 20.03 16.55
C GLN A 372 -11.58 19.71 17.97
N THR A 373 -12.01 18.58 18.49
CA THR A 373 -11.67 18.11 19.85
C THR A 373 -10.55 17.07 19.86
N GLU A 374 -10.40 16.33 18.76
CA GLU A 374 -9.47 15.20 18.62
C GLU A 374 -8.53 15.37 17.41
N PHE A 375 -7.35 14.77 17.50
CA PHE A 375 -6.34 14.74 16.45
C PHE A 375 -5.98 13.30 16.11
N ARG A 376 -6.29 12.86 14.88
CA ARG A 376 -6.20 11.45 14.52
C ARG A 376 -4.84 11.06 13.97
N SER A 377 -4.47 9.83 14.25
CA SER A 377 -3.40 9.06 13.63
C SER A 377 -3.95 7.68 13.24
N LEU A 378 -3.40 7.04 12.20
CA LEU A 378 -3.82 5.68 11.84
C LEU A 378 -3.49 4.68 12.96
N ALA A 379 -2.47 4.97 13.78
CA ALA A 379 -2.12 4.16 14.94
C ALA A 379 -3.24 4.10 15.98
N ASP A 380 -4.11 5.11 16.04
CA ASP A 380 -5.23 5.16 17.00
C ASP A 380 -6.30 4.09 16.73
N TYR A 381 -6.28 3.43 15.54
CA TYR A 381 -7.20 2.36 15.18
C TYR A 381 -6.67 0.94 15.47
N ILE A 382 -5.54 0.83 16.16
CA ILE A 382 -4.98 -0.44 16.64
C ILE A 382 -4.89 -0.40 18.16
N ALA A 383 -5.27 -1.49 18.82
CA ALA A 383 -5.27 -1.56 20.27
C ALA A 383 -3.88 -1.22 20.83
N PRO A 384 -3.78 -0.30 21.80
CA PRO A 384 -2.49 0.11 22.33
C PRO A 384 -1.91 -0.98 23.21
N ALA A 385 -0.59 -1.08 23.27
CA ALA A 385 0.11 -2.11 24.04
C ALA A 385 -0.35 -2.15 25.51
N GLU A 386 -0.62 -0.98 26.12
CA GLU A 386 -1.13 -0.86 27.49
C GLU A 386 -2.56 -1.38 27.71
N SER A 387 -3.35 -1.59 26.64
CA SER A 387 -4.72 -2.13 26.77
C SER A 387 -4.74 -3.62 27.12
N GLY A 388 -3.64 -4.35 26.89
CA GLY A 388 -3.58 -5.80 27.03
C GLY A 388 -4.44 -6.59 26.03
N ARG A 389 -5.08 -5.91 25.07
CA ARG A 389 -5.88 -6.53 24.00
C ARG A 389 -4.98 -6.88 22.83
N GLN A 390 -5.15 -8.09 22.28
CA GLN A 390 -4.48 -8.49 21.04
C GLN A 390 -5.24 -7.95 19.83
N ASP A 391 -4.58 -7.13 19.02
CA ASP A 391 -5.10 -6.64 17.74
C ASP A 391 -4.31 -7.18 16.54
N TYR A 392 -4.76 -6.85 15.34
CA TYR A 392 -4.20 -7.31 14.08
C TYR A 392 -4.17 -6.20 13.04
N LEU A 393 -3.11 -6.18 12.24
CA LEU A 393 -3.00 -5.35 11.07
C LEU A 393 -2.88 -6.27 9.84
N GLY A 394 -3.66 -5.97 8.80
CA GLY A 394 -3.46 -6.60 7.50
C GLY A 394 -2.64 -5.71 6.57
N ALA A 395 -2.06 -6.30 5.53
CA ALA A 395 -1.37 -5.55 4.48
C ALA A 395 -1.50 -6.25 3.13
N PHE A 396 -1.36 -5.50 2.04
CA PHE A 396 -1.45 -6.04 0.68
C PHE A 396 -0.62 -5.26 -0.34
N ALA A 397 -0.29 -5.94 -1.44
CA ALA A 397 0.15 -5.36 -2.70
C ALA A 397 -0.46 -6.18 -3.85
N VAL A 398 -1.10 -5.51 -4.80
CA VAL A 398 -1.79 -6.12 -5.95
C VAL A 398 -1.44 -5.39 -7.23
N THR A 399 -1.42 -6.11 -8.35
CA THR A 399 -1.30 -5.55 -9.70
C THR A 399 -2.20 -6.29 -10.66
N ALA A 400 -2.69 -5.57 -11.66
CA ALA A 400 -3.28 -6.13 -12.88
C ALA A 400 -2.55 -5.59 -14.13
N GLY A 401 -1.35 -5.03 -13.94
CA GLY A 401 -0.59 -4.36 -14.99
C GLY A 401 0.46 -5.24 -15.69
N ILE A 402 0.58 -6.52 -15.33
CA ILE A 402 1.52 -7.43 -16.00
C ILE A 402 1.03 -7.66 -17.43
N GLY A 403 1.86 -7.36 -18.44
CA GLY A 403 1.49 -7.40 -19.86
C GLY A 403 0.93 -6.07 -20.41
N CYS A 404 0.67 -5.07 -19.55
CA CYS A 404 0.10 -3.79 -19.96
C CYS A 404 1.07 -2.98 -20.83
N ASP A 405 2.34 -2.87 -20.42
CA ASP A 405 3.34 -2.09 -21.16
C ASP A 405 3.60 -2.73 -22.54
N GLU A 406 3.64 -4.06 -22.62
CA GLU A 406 3.82 -4.81 -23.85
C GLU A 406 2.63 -4.62 -24.81
N LEU A 407 1.40 -4.74 -24.31
CA LEU A 407 0.20 -4.57 -25.14
C LEU A 407 0.04 -3.12 -25.61
N ALA A 408 0.30 -2.15 -24.73
CA ALA A 408 0.29 -0.74 -25.12
C ALA A 408 1.36 -0.43 -26.18
N ALA A 409 2.56 -0.98 -26.04
CA ALA A 409 3.64 -0.79 -27.01
C ALA A 409 3.29 -1.40 -28.40
N GLN A 410 2.52 -2.49 -28.44
CA GLN A 410 1.99 -3.04 -29.71
C GLN A 410 1.04 -2.05 -30.39
N PHE A 411 0.08 -1.49 -29.64
CA PHE A 411 -0.82 -0.46 -30.16
C PHE A 411 -0.06 0.80 -30.59
N ASP A 412 0.93 1.24 -29.83
CA ASP A 412 1.78 2.39 -30.19
C ASP A 412 2.55 2.13 -31.50
N ALA A 413 3.06 0.91 -31.71
CA ALA A 413 3.74 0.51 -32.94
C ALA A 413 2.81 0.47 -34.16
N ASP A 414 1.53 0.16 -33.94
CA ASP A 414 0.47 0.19 -34.95
C ASP A 414 -0.16 1.59 -35.13
N HIS A 415 0.39 2.61 -34.45
CA HIS A 415 -0.13 3.98 -34.42
C HIS A 415 -1.57 4.11 -33.87
N ASP A 416 -1.97 3.19 -33.01
CA ASP A 416 -3.27 3.13 -32.33
C ASP A 416 -3.17 3.69 -30.90
N GLU A 417 -3.00 5.02 -30.81
CA GLU A 417 -2.89 5.72 -29.51
C GLU A 417 -4.15 5.51 -28.65
N TYR A 418 -5.31 5.35 -29.28
CA TYR A 418 -6.59 5.14 -28.58
C TYR A 418 -6.55 3.84 -27.76
N ASN A 419 -6.21 2.71 -28.39
CA ASN A 419 -6.15 1.43 -27.68
C ASN A 419 -4.93 1.31 -26.75
N SER A 420 -3.84 2.02 -27.01
CA SER A 420 -2.72 2.16 -26.07
C SER A 420 -3.16 2.81 -24.75
N ILE A 421 -3.88 3.94 -24.83
CA ILE A 421 -4.44 4.62 -23.65
C ILE A 421 -5.52 3.77 -23.00
N MET A 422 -6.41 3.16 -23.79
CA MET A 422 -7.47 2.27 -23.30
C MET A 422 -6.89 1.10 -22.49
N THR A 423 -5.82 0.47 -22.98
CA THR A 423 -5.15 -0.63 -22.29
C THR A 423 -4.65 -0.20 -20.92
N LYS A 424 -3.94 0.93 -20.84
CA LYS A 424 -3.42 1.48 -19.58
C LYS A 424 -4.55 1.84 -18.61
N ALA A 425 -5.62 2.45 -19.12
CA ALA A 425 -6.80 2.79 -18.32
C ALA A 425 -7.53 1.55 -17.78
N LEU A 426 -7.69 0.51 -18.60
CA LEU A 426 -8.30 -0.75 -18.18
C LEU A 426 -7.43 -1.50 -17.16
N ALA A 427 -6.12 -1.54 -17.34
CA ALA A 427 -5.20 -2.15 -16.37
C ALA A 427 -5.30 -1.46 -15.00
N ASP A 428 -5.35 -0.13 -14.98
CA ASP A 428 -5.55 0.65 -13.76
C ASP A 428 -6.92 0.36 -13.10
N ARG A 429 -8.00 0.29 -13.90
CA ARG A 429 -9.33 -0.12 -13.40
C ARG A 429 -9.32 -1.52 -12.79
N LEU A 430 -8.62 -2.47 -13.41
CA LEU A 430 -8.50 -3.84 -12.91
C LEU A 430 -7.66 -3.90 -11.61
N ALA A 431 -6.61 -3.10 -11.49
CA ALA A 431 -5.80 -3.06 -10.27
C ALA A 431 -6.59 -2.51 -9.07
N GLU A 432 -7.38 -1.45 -9.28
CA GLU A 432 -8.28 -0.91 -8.25
C GLU A 432 -9.42 -1.89 -7.91
N ALA A 433 -10.00 -2.53 -8.93
CA ALA A 433 -10.99 -3.59 -8.73
C ALA A 433 -10.44 -4.78 -7.93
N PHE A 434 -9.15 -5.12 -8.13
CA PHE A 434 -8.47 -6.14 -7.34
C PHE A 434 -8.29 -5.71 -5.89
N ALA A 435 -7.90 -4.45 -5.64
CA ALA A 435 -7.82 -3.94 -4.28
C ALA A 435 -9.18 -4.00 -3.55
N GLU A 436 -10.28 -3.68 -4.23
CA GLU A 436 -11.64 -3.79 -3.69
C GLU A 436 -12.04 -5.26 -3.45
N TYR A 437 -11.86 -6.13 -4.45
CA TYR A 437 -12.17 -7.55 -4.35
C TYR A 437 -11.42 -8.22 -3.20
N LEU A 438 -10.11 -7.99 -3.11
CA LEU A 438 -9.29 -8.55 -2.04
C LEU A 438 -9.70 -7.99 -0.68
N HIS A 439 -10.02 -6.70 -0.59
CA HIS A 439 -10.53 -6.12 0.66
C HIS A 439 -11.87 -6.77 1.07
N LYS A 440 -12.77 -7.03 0.12
CA LYS A 440 -14.00 -7.80 0.40
C LYS A 440 -13.70 -9.20 0.94
N LEU A 441 -12.75 -9.94 0.35
CA LEU A 441 -12.35 -11.26 0.86
C LEU A 441 -11.77 -11.16 2.29
N VAL A 442 -10.98 -10.13 2.57
CA VAL A 442 -10.44 -9.87 3.90
C VAL A 442 -11.57 -9.70 4.92
N ARG A 443 -12.58 -8.87 4.63
CA ARG A 443 -13.69 -8.61 5.57
C ARG A 443 -14.61 -9.82 5.74
N THR A 444 -14.87 -10.54 4.65
CA THR A 444 -15.94 -11.56 4.60
C THR A 444 -15.45 -13.00 4.83
N GLU A 445 -14.25 -13.34 4.37
CA GLU A 445 -13.73 -14.71 4.43
C GLU A 445 -12.58 -14.88 5.42
N HIS A 446 -11.66 -13.92 5.49
CA HIS A 446 -10.44 -14.05 6.28
C HIS A 446 -10.62 -13.56 7.72
N CYS A 447 -11.19 -12.38 7.92
CA CYS A 447 -11.45 -11.81 9.23
C CYS A 447 -12.91 -11.98 9.68
N LYS A 448 -13.83 -12.22 8.73
CA LYS A 448 -15.24 -12.62 8.95
C LYS A 448 -16.04 -11.69 9.88
N PHE A 449 -15.80 -10.38 9.78
CA PHE A 449 -16.57 -9.37 10.52
C PHE A 449 -17.69 -8.73 9.67
N GLU A 450 -17.87 -9.20 8.43
CA GLU A 450 -18.93 -8.79 7.51
C GLU A 450 -19.45 -10.03 6.75
N PRO A 451 -20.76 -10.17 6.46
CA PRO A 451 -21.26 -11.29 5.66
C PRO A 451 -20.88 -11.16 4.17
N ALA A 452 -20.79 -12.28 3.46
CA ALA A 452 -20.26 -12.31 2.08
C ALA A 452 -21.14 -11.60 1.03
N ASP A 453 -22.44 -11.54 1.28
CA ASP A 453 -23.50 -10.93 0.47
C ASP A 453 -23.98 -9.58 1.04
N ALA A 454 -23.20 -8.96 1.93
CA ALA A 454 -23.61 -7.76 2.65
C ALA A 454 -23.89 -6.54 1.75
N LEU A 455 -23.12 -6.36 0.66
CA LEU A 455 -23.03 -5.09 -0.06
C LEU A 455 -23.02 -5.30 -1.58
N THR A 456 -23.68 -4.41 -2.31
CA THR A 456 -23.55 -4.28 -3.78
C THR A 456 -22.24 -3.57 -4.15
N ASN A 457 -21.85 -3.61 -5.43
CA ASN A 457 -20.65 -2.91 -5.90
C ASN A 457 -20.75 -1.39 -5.67
N GLU A 458 -21.93 -0.79 -5.86
CA GLU A 458 -22.14 0.63 -5.57
C GLU A 458 -21.91 0.98 -4.10
N GLN A 459 -22.30 0.09 -3.18
CA GLN A 459 -22.08 0.25 -1.75
C GLN A 459 -20.61 0.04 -1.37
N LEU A 460 -19.90 -0.87 -2.06
CA LEU A 460 -18.44 -1.01 -1.93
C LEU A 460 -17.73 0.28 -2.35
N ILE A 461 -18.10 0.86 -3.51
CA ILE A 461 -17.54 2.14 -4.00
C ILE A 461 -17.87 3.29 -3.03
N ALA A 462 -19.04 3.26 -2.40
CA ALA A 462 -19.42 4.24 -1.39
C ALA A 462 -18.79 4.00 -0.01
N GLU A 463 -17.96 2.96 0.12
CA GLU A 463 -17.27 2.56 1.35
C GLU A 463 -18.25 2.27 2.52
N GLU A 464 -19.44 1.71 2.22
CA GLU A 464 -20.47 1.37 3.23
C GLU A 464 -20.13 0.13 4.08
N TYR A 465 -18.88 -0.32 4.06
CA TYR A 465 -18.35 -1.43 4.85
C TYR A 465 -17.64 -0.96 6.12
N ARG A 466 -17.43 -1.90 7.04
CA ARG A 466 -16.56 -1.69 8.21
C ARG A 466 -15.08 -1.77 7.81
N GLY A 467 -14.27 -0.88 8.39
CA GLY A 467 -12.81 -0.89 8.22
C GLY A 467 -12.33 -0.09 7.00
N ILE A 468 -11.02 0.08 6.89
CA ILE A 468 -10.38 0.89 5.83
C ILE A 468 -9.13 0.21 5.30
N ARG A 469 -8.70 0.63 4.10
CA ARG A 469 -7.52 0.10 3.42
C ARG A 469 -6.48 1.18 3.00
N PRO A 470 -5.98 2.02 3.93
CA PRO A 470 -5.13 3.16 3.60
C PRO A 470 -3.84 2.74 2.89
N ALA A 471 -3.52 3.47 1.83
CA ALA A 471 -2.34 3.30 1.00
C ALA A 471 -1.33 4.43 1.25
N PHE A 472 -0.06 4.09 1.47
CA PHE A 472 1.00 5.08 1.68
C PHE A 472 1.10 6.04 0.50
N GLY A 473 1.18 7.34 0.78
CA GLY A 473 1.08 8.44 -0.20
C GLY A 473 -0.29 9.12 -0.22
N TYR A 474 -1.35 8.47 0.27
CA TYR A 474 -2.66 9.10 0.42
C TYR A 474 -2.68 10.04 1.64
N PRO A 475 -3.63 10.99 1.70
CA PRO A 475 -3.65 12.01 2.77
C PRO A 475 -3.64 11.48 4.22
N ALA A 476 -4.11 10.26 4.46
CA ALA A 476 -4.12 9.63 5.79
C ALA A 476 -2.73 9.12 6.23
N CYS A 477 -1.86 8.82 5.28
CA CYS A 477 -0.48 8.36 5.47
C CYS A 477 0.39 8.87 4.31
N PRO A 478 0.67 10.19 4.26
CA PRO A 478 1.19 10.85 3.06
C PRO A 478 2.65 10.52 2.72
N ASP A 479 3.41 9.96 3.67
CA ASP A 479 4.76 9.50 3.40
C ASP A 479 4.73 8.25 2.49
N HIS A 480 5.51 8.28 1.41
CA HIS A 480 5.65 7.17 0.49
C HIS A 480 6.69 6.13 0.97
N THR A 481 7.67 6.54 1.79
CA THR A 481 8.82 5.71 2.20
C THR A 481 8.46 4.45 3.00
N PRO A 482 7.37 4.39 3.80
CA PRO A 482 6.98 3.17 4.49
C PRO A 482 6.63 2.00 3.55
N LYS A 483 6.48 2.24 2.24
CA LYS A 483 6.36 1.16 1.25
C LYS A 483 7.57 0.22 1.26
N ALA A 484 8.79 0.67 1.57
CA ALA A 484 9.93 -0.25 1.69
C ALA A 484 9.68 -1.32 2.75
N ARG A 485 9.26 -0.91 3.96
CA ARG A 485 8.92 -1.84 5.05
C ARG A 485 7.74 -2.74 4.67
N LEU A 486 6.76 -2.20 3.94
CA LEU A 486 5.64 -2.98 3.41
C LEU A 486 6.11 -4.06 2.41
N TRP A 487 7.06 -3.72 1.53
CA TRP A 487 7.66 -4.65 0.56
C TRP A 487 8.42 -5.78 1.24
N GLU A 488 9.22 -5.44 2.25
CA GLU A 488 9.94 -6.42 3.08
C GLU A 488 8.96 -7.34 3.83
N LEU A 489 7.95 -6.76 4.48
CA LEU A 489 6.93 -7.48 5.24
C LEU A 489 6.17 -8.50 4.39
N LEU A 490 5.80 -8.10 3.16
CA LEU A 490 5.03 -8.94 2.24
C LEU A 490 5.91 -9.84 1.37
N ASN A 491 7.22 -9.60 1.32
CA ASN A 491 8.10 -10.10 0.27
C ASN A 491 7.51 -9.83 -1.14
N ALA A 492 7.03 -8.60 -1.35
CA ALA A 492 6.11 -8.26 -2.42
C ALA A 492 6.70 -8.46 -3.82
N GLU A 493 7.96 -8.07 -4.04
CA GLU A 493 8.62 -8.23 -5.33
C GLU A 493 8.73 -9.70 -5.74
N GLN A 494 9.16 -10.58 -4.82
CA GLN A 494 9.24 -12.01 -5.12
C GLN A 494 7.86 -12.64 -5.33
N ALA A 495 6.87 -12.22 -4.54
CA ALA A 495 5.53 -12.81 -4.57
C ALA A 495 4.71 -12.39 -5.80
N THR A 496 4.91 -11.18 -6.31
CA THR A 496 4.02 -10.58 -7.33
C THR A 496 4.76 -10.07 -8.56
N GLY A 497 6.05 -9.79 -8.46
CA GLY A 497 6.83 -9.08 -9.48
C GLY A 497 6.72 -7.55 -9.40
N ILE A 498 5.92 -6.99 -8.48
CA ILE A 498 5.79 -5.54 -8.34
C ILE A 498 7.06 -4.97 -7.69
N LYS A 499 7.67 -4.00 -8.36
CA LYS A 499 8.90 -3.33 -7.94
C LYS A 499 8.60 -1.94 -7.38
N LEU A 500 9.47 -1.47 -6.49
CA LEU A 500 9.52 -0.06 -6.07
C LEU A 500 10.63 0.67 -6.83
N THR A 501 10.32 1.87 -7.29
CA THR A 501 11.31 2.82 -7.80
C THR A 501 12.03 3.52 -6.64
N GLU A 502 13.08 4.28 -6.95
CA GLU A 502 13.76 5.14 -5.96
C GLU A 502 12.84 6.18 -5.31
N SER A 503 11.75 6.55 -6.00
CA SER A 503 10.70 7.45 -5.51
C SER A 503 9.53 6.72 -4.86
N TYR A 504 9.64 5.40 -4.64
CA TYR A 504 8.59 4.54 -4.10
C TYR A 504 7.30 4.54 -4.92
N ALA A 505 7.41 4.81 -6.23
CA ALA A 505 6.37 4.45 -7.19
C ALA A 505 6.40 2.93 -7.40
N MET A 506 5.26 2.36 -7.77
CA MET A 506 5.15 0.93 -8.04
C MET A 506 5.25 0.67 -9.55
N TRP A 507 5.92 -0.41 -9.94
CA TRP A 507 5.91 -0.92 -11.30
C TRP A 507 5.51 -2.41 -11.29
N PRO A 508 4.50 -2.85 -12.08
CA PRO A 508 3.74 -2.10 -13.07
C PRO A 508 2.95 -0.92 -12.50
N ALA A 509 2.69 0.12 -13.32
CA ALA A 509 2.02 1.34 -12.86
C ALA A 509 0.61 1.06 -12.32
N ALA A 510 -0.12 0.12 -12.94
CA ALA A 510 -1.40 -0.39 -12.49
C ALA A 510 -1.22 -1.35 -11.30
N SER A 511 -0.85 -0.79 -10.15
CA SER A 511 -0.65 -1.50 -8.89
C SER A 511 -1.20 -0.71 -7.70
N VAL A 512 -1.67 -1.41 -6.68
CA VAL A 512 -2.18 -0.82 -5.43
C VAL A 512 -1.56 -1.56 -4.25
N SER A 513 -1.14 -0.83 -3.22
CA SER A 513 -0.61 -1.42 -1.98
C SER A 513 -1.06 -0.62 -0.77
N GLY A 514 -1.27 -1.28 0.36
CA GLY A 514 -1.71 -0.60 1.57
C GLY A 514 -1.83 -1.52 2.77
N LEU A 515 -2.45 -0.98 3.82
CA LEU A 515 -2.73 -1.66 5.08
C LEU A 515 -4.24 -1.93 5.20
N TYR A 516 -4.64 -2.88 6.04
CA TYR A 516 -6.05 -3.13 6.41
C TYR A 516 -6.25 -2.87 7.90
N PHE A 517 -7.25 -2.04 8.22
CA PHE A 517 -7.70 -1.77 9.59
C PHE A 517 -9.14 -2.24 9.76
N ALA A 518 -9.40 -3.02 10.81
CA ALA A 518 -10.72 -3.57 11.08
C ALA A 518 -11.51 -2.80 12.15
N HIS A 519 -10.93 -1.77 12.76
CA HIS A 519 -11.60 -1.01 13.81
C HIS A 519 -12.91 -0.38 13.26
N PRO A 520 -14.07 -0.51 13.96
CA PRO A 520 -15.37 -0.10 13.42
C PRO A 520 -15.50 1.42 13.22
N GLN A 521 -14.72 2.22 13.94
CA GLN A 521 -14.66 3.67 13.78
C GLN A 521 -13.49 4.14 12.90
N ALA A 522 -12.77 3.22 12.25
CA ALA A 522 -11.71 3.58 11.33
C ALA A 522 -12.30 4.31 10.12
N ARG A 523 -11.69 5.43 9.76
CA ARG A 523 -12.10 6.26 8.63
C ARG A 523 -10.88 6.95 8.04
N TYR A 524 -10.96 7.28 6.75
CA TYR A 524 -9.97 8.15 6.12
C TYR A 524 -10.04 9.57 6.68
N PHE A 525 -8.88 10.17 6.87
CA PHE A 525 -8.71 11.57 7.24
C PHE A 525 -7.47 12.10 6.53
N ALA A 526 -7.29 13.42 6.51
CA ALA A 526 -6.06 14.02 6.01
C ALA A 526 -5.20 14.47 7.19
N VAL A 527 -3.93 14.05 7.23
CA VAL A 527 -2.93 14.54 8.18
C VAL A 527 -2.74 16.06 8.03
N ASN A 528 -2.74 16.55 6.79
CA ASN A 528 -2.47 17.96 6.43
C ASN A 528 -1.08 18.42 6.89
N LEU A 529 -0.99 19.62 7.46
CA LEU A 529 0.25 20.25 7.88
C LEU A 529 0.69 19.73 9.26
N VAL A 530 1.98 19.45 9.40
CA VAL A 530 2.65 19.00 10.63
C VAL A 530 3.72 20.00 11.07
N THR A 531 3.93 20.13 12.36
CA THR A 531 4.94 21.01 12.96
C THR A 531 6.31 20.34 13.01
N ARG A 532 7.36 21.14 13.20
CA ARG A 532 8.76 20.67 13.20
C ARG A 532 9.04 19.61 14.26
N ASP A 533 8.50 19.75 15.47
CA ASP A 533 8.63 18.78 16.56
C ASP A 533 8.05 17.40 16.21
N GLN A 534 6.94 17.34 15.45
CA GLN A 534 6.45 16.06 14.95
C GLN A 534 7.38 15.48 13.88
N VAL A 535 7.91 16.29 12.96
CA VAL A 535 8.84 15.81 11.91
C VAL A 535 10.14 15.30 12.54
N GLU A 536 10.67 15.98 13.55
CA GLU A 536 11.83 15.53 14.32
C GLU A 536 11.55 14.20 15.05
N SER A 537 10.36 14.04 15.64
CA SER A 537 9.94 12.77 16.22
C SER A 537 9.81 11.66 15.17
N TYR A 538 9.18 11.96 14.03
CA TYR A 538 8.99 11.03 12.93
C TYR A 538 10.31 10.56 12.34
N ALA A 539 11.25 11.48 12.08
CA ALA A 539 12.60 11.17 11.60
C ALA A 539 13.32 10.18 12.53
N LYS A 540 13.24 10.40 13.85
CA LYS A 540 13.81 9.47 14.86
C LYS A 540 13.15 8.09 14.81
N ARG A 541 11.82 8.01 14.72
CA ARG A 541 11.06 6.74 14.65
C ARG A 541 11.31 5.98 13.33
N MET A 542 11.55 6.72 12.25
CA MET A 542 11.91 6.15 10.95
C MET A 542 13.39 5.75 10.84
N GLY A 543 14.26 6.27 11.71
CA GLY A 543 15.70 6.03 11.67
C GLY A 543 16.41 6.84 10.58
N ILE A 544 15.87 7.99 10.20
CA ILE A 544 16.39 8.87 9.14
C ILE A 544 16.74 10.26 9.71
N THR A 545 17.45 11.07 8.92
CA THR A 545 17.74 12.45 9.30
C THR A 545 16.49 13.33 9.19
N LEU A 546 16.49 14.46 9.92
CA LEU A 546 15.42 15.47 9.80
C LEU A 546 15.28 15.97 8.36
N ALA A 547 16.39 16.25 7.68
CA ALA A 547 16.39 16.74 6.30
C ALA A 547 15.77 15.73 5.31
N GLU A 548 16.01 14.43 5.52
CA GLU A 548 15.35 13.38 4.72
C GLU A 548 13.84 13.33 4.99
N ALA A 549 13.42 13.41 6.26
CA ALA A 549 12.00 13.47 6.59
C ALA A 549 11.32 14.71 6.00
N GLU A 550 11.96 15.89 6.08
CA GLU A 550 11.48 17.14 5.50
C GLU A 550 11.34 17.06 3.97
N ARG A 551 12.26 16.36 3.29
CA ARG A 551 12.15 16.10 1.84
C ARG A 551 10.91 15.29 1.50
N TRP A 552 10.69 14.15 2.17
CA TRP A 552 9.55 13.27 1.87
C TRP A 552 8.21 13.85 2.31
N LEU A 553 8.21 14.65 3.39
CA LEU A 553 7.03 15.32 3.93
C LEU A 553 6.88 16.77 3.44
N ALA A 554 7.61 17.19 2.41
CA ALA A 554 7.58 18.57 1.91
C ALA A 554 6.16 19.12 1.67
N PRO A 555 5.18 18.35 1.13
CA PRO A 555 3.79 18.82 0.97
C PRO A 555 3.03 19.02 2.29
N ASN A 556 3.54 18.45 3.39
CA ASN A 556 2.91 18.39 4.69
C ASN A 556 3.62 19.27 5.73
N LEU A 557 4.70 19.99 5.41
CA LEU A 557 5.37 20.85 6.37
C LEU A 557 4.54 22.11 6.66
N GLY A 558 4.20 22.31 7.94
CA GLY A 558 3.56 23.51 8.46
C GLY A 558 4.52 24.67 8.72
N TYR A 559 5.77 24.55 8.29
CA TYR A 559 6.86 25.50 8.50
C TYR A 559 7.80 25.48 7.28
N ASP A 560 8.69 26.47 7.20
CA ASP A 560 9.74 26.50 6.17
C ASP A 560 10.98 25.75 6.66
N ALA A 561 11.35 24.69 5.93
CA ALA A 561 12.53 23.84 6.17
C ALA A 561 13.77 24.33 5.41
#